data_AF-A0AAW6JQN4-F1
#
_entry.id   AF-A0AAW6JQN4-F1
#
_cell.length_a   1.000
_cell.length_b   1.000
_cell.length_c   1.000
_cell.angle_alpha   90.00
_cell.angle_beta   90.00
_cell.angle_gamma   90.00
#
_symmetry.space_group_name_H-M   'P 1'
#
loop_
_entity.id
_entity.type
_entity.pdbx_description
1 polymer ?
#
loop_
_entity_poly.entity_id
_entity_poly.type
_entity_poly.pdbx_seq_one_letter_code
_entity_poly.pdbx_strand_id
1 'polypeptide(L)'
;MYWRFNVKVGDNIEKKNSLNVKSCMTTRLEVESVIKQLPESEVRDLAKWLQEYLDEMWDQQIEADLASGKLDRLIAQAEKDIAANNVRDLDEILCDD
;
A
#
# COMPACT_ATOMS: atom_id res chain seq x y z
N MET A 1 -22.32 -54.38 41.11
CA MET A 1 -22.43 -53.41 39.99
C MET A 1 -21.43 -53.83 38.91
N TYR A 2 -21.82 -53.62 37.66
CA TYR A 2 -21.37 -54.31 36.44
C TYR A 2 -19.87 -54.16 36.07
N TRP A 3 -19.45 -55.12 35.24
CA TRP A 3 -18.12 -55.48 34.77
C TRP A 3 -17.62 -54.69 33.53
N ARG A 4 -16.29 -54.37 33.49
CA ARG A 4 -15.26 -54.71 32.45
C ARG A 4 -15.14 -53.95 31.08
N PHE A 5 -13.84 -53.76 30.69
CA PHE A 5 -13.20 -53.50 29.37
C PHE A 5 -13.22 -52.03 28.86
N ASN A 6 -12.21 -51.46 28.17
CA ASN A 6 -11.24 -52.04 27.23
C ASN A 6 -10.04 -51.08 27.03
N VAL A 7 -8.82 -51.62 27.04
CA VAL A 7 -7.59 -50.94 26.59
C VAL A 7 -7.71 -50.72 25.08
N LYS A 8 -7.50 -49.48 24.62
CA LYS A 8 -7.16 -49.19 23.21
C LYS A 8 -5.65 -48.96 23.12
N VAL A 9 -4.99 -49.89 22.45
CA VAL A 9 -3.65 -49.70 21.89
C VAL A 9 -3.82 -48.95 20.57
N GLY A 10 -3.06 -47.87 20.37
CA GLY A 10 -2.92 -47.21 19.06
C GLY A 10 -2.87 -45.69 19.16
N ASP A 11 -1.85 -45.12 18.53
CA ASP A 11 -1.60 -43.69 18.23
C ASP A 11 -0.92 -42.92 19.39
N ASN A 12 0.40 -42.95 19.57
CA ASN A 12 1.45 -42.46 18.65
C ASN A 12 0.94 -41.28 17.80
N ILE A 13 1.30 -40.05 18.17
CA ILE A 13 2.24 -39.17 17.44
C ILE A 13 2.14 -37.80 18.13
N GLU A 14 3.05 -37.56 19.09
CA GLU A 14 3.54 -36.21 19.33
C GLU A 14 3.98 -35.62 17.98
N LYS A 15 3.69 -34.33 17.76
CA LYS A 15 4.06 -33.47 16.61
C LYS A 15 2.98 -33.32 15.53
N LYS A 16 2.03 -32.41 15.77
CA LYS A 16 1.58 -31.48 14.73
C LYS A 16 1.48 -30.06 15.30
N ASN A 17 2.51 -29.26 14.99
CA ASN A 17 2.48 -27.81 14.73
C ASN A 17 1.64 -26.96 15.69
N SER A 18 2.17 -26.18 16.64
CA SER A 18 3.30 -25.25 16.50
C SER A 18 3.44 -24.61 15.11
N LEU A 19 2.33 -24.20 14.47
CA LEU A 19 2.31 -23.27 13.32
C LEU A 19 0.85 -23.06 12.88
N ASN A 20 0.12 -22.16 13.54
CA ASN A 20 -0.88 -21.35 12.83
C ASN A 20 -1.24 -20.06 13.57
N VAL A 21 -0.27 -19.42 14.21
CA VAL A 21 -0.30 -17.95 14.23
C VAL A 21 0.14 -17.54 12.84
N LYS A 22 -0.75 -17.65 11.84
CA LYS A 22 -0.56 -17.00 10.54
C LYS A 22 -0.70 -15.49 10.74
N SER A 23 0.21 -14.92 11.53
CA SER A 23 0.75 -13.62 11.23
C SER A 23 1.65 -13.83 10.01
N CYS A 24 1.03 -14.11 8.86
CA CYS A 24 1.77 -14.10 7.62
C CYS A 24 1.80 -12.64 7.21
N MET A 25 3.01 -12.06 7.24
CA MET A 25 3.37 -10.97 6.35
C MET A 25 2.61 -11.13 5.04
N THR A 26 1.55 -10.33 4.84
CA THR A 26 0.76 -10.44 3.63
C THR A 26 1.68 -10.00 2.50
N THR A 27 2.17 -10.98 1.76
CA THR A 27 3.12 -10.69 0.69
C THR A 27 2.37 -9.93 -0.39
N ARG A 28 3.04 -9.02 -1.11
CA ARG A 28 2.40 -8.24 -2.18
C ARG A 28 1.59 -9.12 -3.14
N LEU A 29 2.11 -10.31 -3.44
CA LEU A 29 1.47 -11.32 -4.29
C LEU A 29 0.16 -11.88 -3.71
N GLU A 30 0.06 -12.04 -2.39
CA GLU A 30 -1.19 -12.46 -1.74
C GLU A 30 -2.24 -11.35 -1.82
N VAL A 31 -1.86 -10.09 -1.61
CA VAL A 31 -2.76 -8.94 -1.77
C VAL A 31 -3.25 -8.83 -3.21
N GLU A 32 -2.36 -8.92 -4.20
CA GLU A 32 -2.71 -8.91 -5.62
C GLU A 32 -3.68 -10.04 -5.99
N SER A 33 -3.48 -11.24 -5.43
CA SER A 33 -4.34 -12.40 -5.66
C SER A 33 -5.75 -12.20 -5.10
N VAL A 34 -5.87 -11.57 -3.92
CA VAL A 34 -7.16 -11.24 -3.32
C VAL A 34 -7.86 -10.16 -4.13
N ILE A 35 -7.15 -9.10 -4.56
CA ILE A 35 -7.73 -8.03 -5.38
C ILE A 35 -8.30 -8.57 -6.69
N LYS A 36 -7.62 -9.54 -7.33
CA LYS A 36 -8.12 -10.19 -8.56
C LYS A 36 -9.40 -11.00 -8.38
N GLN A 37 -9.74 -11.39 -7.16
CA GLN A 37 -10.96 -12.14 -6.84
C GLN A 37 -12.14 -11.23 -6.48
N LEU A 38 -11.90 -9.94 -6.26
CA LEU A 38 -12.94 -8.97 -5.94
C LEU A 38 -13.80 -8.65 -7.17
N PRO A 39 -15.10 -8.35 -6.98
CA PRO A 39 -15.95 -7.83 -8.04
C PRO A 39 -15.45 -6.45 -8.48
N GLU A 40 -15.70 -6.10 -9.75
CA GLU A 40 -15.18 -4.87 -10.36
C GLU A 40 -15.54 -3.59 -9.57
N SER A 41 -16.74 -3.54 -8.99
CA SER A 41 -17.16 -2.40 -8.16
C SER A 41 -16.27 -2.21 -6.94
N GLU A 42 -15.96 -3.29 -6.23
CA GLU A 42 -15.09 -3.23 -5.04
C GLU A 42 -13.63 -2.92 -5.42
N VAL A 43 -13.16 -3.41 -6.58
CA VAL A 43 -11.84 -3.03 -7.10
C VAL A 43 -11.78 -1.53 -7.40
N ARG A 44 -12.84 -0.94 -7.96
CA ARG A 44 -12.90 0.50 -8.24
C ARG A 44 -12.92 1.33 -6.96
N ASP A 45 -13.70 0.91 -5.96
CA ASP A 45 -13.73 1.59 -4.67
C ASP A 45 -12.38 1.50 -3.95
N LEU A 46 -11.74 0.32 -3.99
CA LEU A 46 -10.40 0.12 -3.45
C LEU A 46 -9.35 0.97 -4.17
N ALA A 47 -9.43 1.07 -5.49
CA ALA A 47 -8.51 1.89 -6.28
C ALA A 47 -8.64 3.37 -5.92
N LYS A 48 -9.87 3.86 -5.73
CA LYS A 48 -10.12 5.23 -5.28
C LYS A 48 -9.51 5.50 -3.91
N TRP A 49 -9.79 4.63 -2.94
CA TRP A 49 -9.21 4.76 -1.61
C TRP A 49 -7.68 4.69 -1.62
N LEU A 50 -7.10 3.78 -2.41
CA LEU A 50 -5.65 3.65 -2.51
C LEU A 50 -5.00 4.91 -3.10
N GLN A 51 -5.68 5.54 -4.06
CA GLN A 51 -5.23 6.82 -4.61
C GLN A 51 -5.21 7.91 -3.52
N GLU A 52 -6.30 8.07 -2.78
CA GLU A 52 -6.38 9.02 -1.65
C GLU A 52 -5.26 8.77 -0.62
N TYR A 53 -5.01 7.50 -0.28
CA TYR A 53 -3.93 7.13 0.63
C TYR A 53 -2.54 7.48 0.08
N LEU A 54 -2.29 7.25 -1.21
CA LEU A 54 -1.02 7.60 -1.84
C LEU A 54 -0.84 9.12 -1.93
N ASP A 55 -1.91 9.87 -2.21
CA ASP A 55 -1.90 11.33 -2.24
C ASP A 55 -1.53 11.89 -0.85
N GLU A 56 -2.15 11.37 0.23
CA GLU A 56 -1.78 11.75 1.61
C GLU A 56 -0.32 11.43 1.96
N MET A 57 0.19 10.28 1.52
CA MET A 57 1.61 9.94 1.71
C MET A 57 2.54 10.88 0.95
N TRP A 58 2.14 11.30 -0.26
CA TRP A 58 2.90 12.25 -1.05
C TRP A 58 2.93 13.63 -0.39
N ASP A 59 1.80 14.11 0.14
CA ASP A 59 1.74 15.37 0.88
C ASP A 59 2.71 15.37 2.07
N GLN A 60 2.69 14.31 2.89
CA GLN A 60 3.60 14.16 4.02
C GLN A 60 5.08 14.16 3.61
N GLN A 61 5.41 13.48 2.51
CA GLN A 61 6.78 13.42 2.00
C GLN A 61 7.24 14.79 1.48
N ILE A 62 6.37 15.51 0.77
CA ILE A 62 6.66 16.85 0.26
C ILE A 62 6.86 17.83 1.43
N GLU A 63 6.02 17.79 2.45
CA GLU A 63 6.19 18.61 3.66
C GLU A 63 7.52 18.32 4.36
N ALA A 64 7.89 17.05 4.50
CA ALA A 64 9.17 16.66 5.10
C ALA A 64 10.38 17.10 4.25
N ASP A 65 10.29 16.95 2.92
CA ASP A 65 11.34 17.38 1.99
C ASP A 65 11.47 18.91 1.98
N LEU A 66 10.37 19.65 2.10
CA LEU A 66 10.36 21.09 2.26
C LEU A 66 10.99 21.52 3.58
N ALA A 67 10.58 20.91 4.70
CA ALA A 67 11.10 21.22 6.03
C ALA A 67 12.60 20.91 6.18
N SER A 68 13.10 19.92 5.43
CA SER A 68 14.53 19.58 5.39
C SER A 68 15.36 20.46 4.45
N GLY A 69 14.74 21.37 3.70
CA GLY A 69 15.42 22.24 2.72
C GLY A 69 15.85 21.52 1.44
N LYS A 70 15.43 20.27 1.23
CA LYS A 70 15.80 19.47 0.06
C LYS A 70 15.25 20.09 -1.24
N LEU A 71 14.12 20.79 -1.14
CA LEU A 71 13.46 21.45 -2.26
C LEU A 71 14.01 22.86 -2.56
N ASP A 72 14.85 23.44 -1.69
CA ASP A 72 15.34 24.83 -1.82
C ASP A 72 16.01 25.09 -3.16
N ARG A 73 16.80 24.12 -3.64
CA ARG A 73 17.47 24.22 -4.95
C ARG A 73 16.47 24.27 -6.10
N LEU A 74 15.40 23.49 -6.01
CA LEU A 74 14.37 23.42 -7.05
C LEU A 74 13.53 24.70 -7.05
N ILE A 75 13.20 25.22 -5.86
CA ILE A 75 12.51 26.51 -5.68
C ILE A 75 13.35 27.64 -6.28
N ALA A 76 14.63 27.73 -5.91
CA ALA A 76 15.52 28.77 -6.44
C ALA A 76 15.73 28.67 -7.96
N GLN A 77 15.65 27.47 -8.54
CA GLN A 77 15.70 27.29 -9.98
C GLN A 77 14.41 27.78 -10.63
N ALA A 78 13.25 27.40 -10.10
CA ALA A 78 11.96 27.86 -10.60
C ALA A 78 11.83 29.39 -10.54
N GLU A 79 12.25 30.02 -9.45
CA GLU A 79 12.27 31.49 -9.31
C GLU A 79 13.14 32.16 -10.38
N LYS A 80 14.30 31.59 -10.70
CA LYS A 80 15.17 32.09 -11.77
C LYS A 80 14.53 31.95 -13.15
N ASP A 81 13.89 30.81 -13.42
CA ASP A 81 13.24 30.58 -14.71
C ASP A 81 12.04 31.52 -14.89
N ILE A 82 11.25 31.75 -13.84
CA ILE A 82 10.18 32.77 -13.82
C ILE A 82 10.76 34.16 -14.10
N ALA A 83 11.83 34.55 -13.40
CA ALA A 83 12.47 35.86 -13.59
C ALA A 83 13.09 36.03 -15.00
N ALA A 84 13.56 34.94 -15.59
CA ALA A 84 14.09 34.91 -16.96
C ALA A 84 13.00 34.84 -18.04
N ASN A 85 11.72 34.83 -17.66
CA ASN A 85 10.58 34.59 -18.54
C ASN A 85 10.73 33.28 -19.35
N ASN A 86 11.40 32.30 -18.75
CA ASN A 86 11.57 30.94 -19.25
C ASN A 86 10.45 30.04 -18.69
N VAL A 87 9.21 30.51 -18.82
CA VAL A 87 8.01 29.82 -18.37
C VAL A 87 7.00 29.86 -19.52
N ARG A 88 6.21 28.79 -19.63
CA ARG A 88 5.09 28.74 -20.56
C ARG A 88 3.87 29.34 -19.88
N ASP A 89 3.06 30.06 -20.63
CA ASP A 89 1.77 30.51 -20.11
C ASP A 89 0.88 29.28 -19.84
N LEU A 90 0.07 29.36 -18.79
CA LEU A 90 -0.89 28.33 -18.47
C LEU A 90 -1.99 28.26 -19.54
N ASP A 91 -2.36 29.40 -20.12
CA ASP A 91 -3.35 29.48 -21.20
C ASP A 91 -2.84 28.76 -22.47
N GLU A 92 -1.53 28.80 -22.75
CA GLU A 92 -0.91 28.06 -23.86
C GLU A 92 -0.92 26.54 -23.69
N ILE A 93 -1.15 26.02 -22.48
CA ILE A 93 -1.16 24.58 -22.18
C ILE A 93 -2.59 24.06 -22.04
N LEU A 94 -3.50 24.87 -21.50
CA LEU A 94 -4.89 24.48 -21.29
C LEU A 94 -5.80 24.79 -22.47
N CYS A 95 -5.45 25.74 -23.34
CA CYS A 95 -6.17 26.04 -24.58
C CYS A 95 -5.60 25.28 -25.78
N ASP A 96 -5.59 23.94 -25.71
CA ASP A 96 -5.72 23.11 -26.90
C ASP A 96 -7.22 22.76 -27.04
N ASP A 97 -7.96 23.59 -27.79
CA ASP A 97 -9.30 23.25 -28.31
C ASP A 97 -9.21 22.18 -29.42
#